data_AF-A0A967K5M7-F1
#
_entry.id   AF-A0A967K5M7-F1
#
_cell.length_a   1.000
_cell.length_b   1.000
_cell.length_c   1.000
_cell.angle_alpha   90.00
_cell.angle_beta   90.00
_cell.angle_gamma   90.00
#
_symmetry.space_group_name_H-M   'P 1'
#
loop_
_entity.id
_entity.type
_entity.pdbx_description
1 polymer ?
#
loop_
_entity_poly.entity_id
_entity_poly.type
_entity_poly.pdbx_seq_one_letter_code
_entity_poly.pdbx_strand_id
1 'polypeptide(L)'
;MKRNLFVIFVLLGISILITACQEDGEYANFDGKGDVDDSTAPIAIVNNDTVTLKEYNRALNNNGWHRQENLDTMNFKKEVLKDHLVYRAAKIKAHDYPLEIDEDIQARLDDHLHGLLRKMLFEKKVESHIEVTDEEVEEYYNQNLGRFYRALQAELEQIYFTTDPRLLMRKG
;
A
#
# COMPACT_ATOMS: atom_id res chain seq x y z
N MET A 1 -44.82 -5.97 12.61
CA MET A 1 -43.65 -5.94 13.52
C MET A 1 -43.01 -7.33 13.64
N LYS A 2 -42.33 -7.81 12.59
CA LYS A 2 -41.64 -9.12 12.57
C LYS A 2 -40.40 -9.09 11.66
N ARG A 3 -39.56 -8.05 11.77
CA ARG A 3 -38.30 -7.93 10.98
C ARG A 3 -37.04 -7.85 11.83
N ASN A 4 -37.15 -7.87 13.16
CA ASN A 4 -35.99 -7.66 14.06
C ASN A 4 -35.53 -8.94 14.78
N LEU A 5 -36.11 -10.11 14.49
CA LEU A 5 -35.73 -11.38 15.14
C LEU A 5 -34.69 -12.18 14.33
N PHE A 6 -34.49 -11.86 13.04
CA PHE A 6 -33.57 -12.60 12.17
C PHE A 6 -32.10 -12.14 12.29
N VAL A 7 -31.88 -10.90 12.77
CA VAL A 7 -30.53 -10.31 12.87
C VAL A 7 -29.75 -10.87 14.07
N ILE A 8 -30.44 -11.40 15.08
CA ILE A 8 -29.78 -11.97 16.28
C ILE A 8 -29.28 -13.41 16.03
N PHE A 9 -29.88 -14.14 15.08
CA PHE A 9 -29.43 -15.51 14.76
C PHE A 9 -28.15 -15.56 13.92
N VAL A 10 -27.80 -14.49 13.20
CA VAL A 10 -26.57 -14.42 12.39
C VAL A 10 -25.32 -14.19 13.26
N LEU A 11 -25.46 -13.66 14.48
CA LEU A 11 -24.35 -13.36 15.38
C LEU A 11 -23.98 -14.49 16.37
N LEU A 12 -24.75 -15.58 16.42
CA LEU A 12 -24.49 -16.74 17.31
C LEU A 12 -23.96 -17.99 16.60
N GLY A 13 -23.72 -17.91 15.28
CA GLY A 13 -23.21 -19.03 14.47
C GLY A 13 -21.69 -19.07 14.27
N ILE A 14 -20.91 -18.31 15.06
CA ILE A 14 -19.43 -18.31 15.03
C ILE A 14 -18.91 -18.92 16.34
N SER A 15 -19.48 -20.05 16.75
CA SER A 15 -18.97 -20.87 17.84
C SER A 15 -18.44 -22.20 17.28
N ILE A 16 -17.11 -22.24 17.19
CA ILE A 16 -16.22 -23.39 17.41
C ILE A 16 -16.73 -24.75 16.91
N LEU A 17 -16.21 -25.16 15.75
CA LEU A 17 -15.89 -26.56 15.46
C LEU A 17 -14.46 -26.59 14.90
N ILE A 18 -13.49 -26.47 15.80
CA ILE A 18 -12.15 -27.03 15.55
C ILE A 18 -12.32 -28.53 15.79
N THR A 19 -12.86 -29.22 14.79
CA THR A 19 -12.78 -30.67 14.74
C THR A 19 -11.37 -30.98 14.25
N ALA A 20 -10.55 -31.49 15.17
CA ALA A 20 -9.30 -32.16 14.82
C ALA A 20 -9.64 -33.35 13.90
N CYS A 21 -9.54 -33.13 12.59
CA CYS A 21 -9.37 -34.19 11.61
C CYS A 21 -7.87 -34.32 11.36
N GLN A 22 -7.30 -35.26 12.10
CA GLN A 22 -6.03 -35.90 11.82
C GLN A 22 -6.25 -36.74 10.56
N GLU A 23 -5.85 -36.20 9.40
CA GLU A 23 -5.64 -37.00 8.20
C GLU A 23 -4.14 -36.92 7.86
N ASP A 24 -3.62 -38.10 7.61
CA ASP A 24 -2.21 -38.44 7.56
C ASP A 24 -1.61 -37.90 6.25
N GLY A 25 -1.33 -36.60 6.22
CA GLY A 25 -0.58 -35.95 5.16
C GLY A 25 0.90 -36.19 5.38
N GLU A 26 1.51 -36.92 4.46
CA GLU A 26 2.94 -37.15 4.35
C GLU A 26 3.69 -35.80 4.28
N TYR A 27 4.14 -35.28 5.43
CA TYR A 27 5.03 -34.13 5.50
C TYR A 27 6.40 -34.57 4.97
N ALA A 28 6.66 -34.28 3.70
CA ALA A 28 7.99 -34.41 3.12
C ALA A 28 8.97 -33.62 3.99
N ASN A 29 9.92 -34.34 4.60
CA ASN A 29 11.07 -33.74 5.27
C ASN A 29 11.81 -32.86 4.26
N PHE A 30 11.80 -31.56 4.49
CA PHE A 30 12.60 -30.61 3.73
C PHE A 30 14.03 -30.68 4.26
N ASP A 31 14.78 -31.66 3.75
CA ASP A 31 16.21 -31.80 4.00
C ASP A 31 16.92 -30.69 3.24
N GLY A 32 17.25 -29.62 3.96
CA GLY A 32 17.93 -28.45 3.43
C GLY A 32 19.27 -28.81 2.80
N LYS A 33 19.29 -28.99 1.48
CA LYS A 33 20.45 -28.89 0.59
C LYS A 33 19.99 -28.95 -0.87
N GLY A 34 19.59 -27.79 -1.37
CA GLY A 34 19.43 -27.49 -2.78
C GLY A 34 19.45 -25.98 -2.91
N ASP A 35 20.06 -25.43 -3.97
CA ASP A 35 20.02 -24.00 -4.25
C ASP A 35 18.56 -23.59 -4.48
N VAL A 36 17.89 -23.18 -3.40
CA VAL A 36 16.50 -22.75 -3.43
C VAL A 36 16.49 -21.40 -4.12
N ASP A 37 15.87 -21.34 -5.31
CA ASP A 37 15.32 -20.09 -5.82
C ASP A 37 14.29 -19.61 -4.79
N ASP A 38 14.75 -18.72 -3.91
CA ASP A 38 14.04 -18.16 -2.77
C ASP A 38 12.66 -17.61 -3.19
N SER A 39 12.49 -17.29 -4.48
CA SER A 39 11.24 -16.82 -5.07
C SER A 39 10.08 -17.82 -5.00
N THR A 40 10.33 -19.12 -4.94
CA THR A 40 9.27 -20.17 -4.87
C THR A 40 8.99 -20.68 -3.46
N ALA A 41 9.73 -20.21 -2.46
CA ALA A 41 9.56 -20.67 -1.09
C ALA A 41 8.13 -20.38 -0.58
N PRO A 42 7.40 -21.40 -0.07
CA PRO A 42 6.07 -21.20 0.51
C PRO A 42 6.18 -20.47 1.85
N ILE A 43 5.42 -19.40 2.03
CA ILE A 43 5.42 -18.61 3.27
C ILE A 43 4.10 -18.67 4.04
N ALA A 44 3.01 -19.07 3.39
CA ALA A 44 1.69 -19.26 4.00
C ALA A 44 0.78 -20.14 3.13
N ILE A 45 -0.27 -20.68 3.73
CA ILE A 45 -1.32 -21.45 3.04
C ILE A 45 -2.68 -20.84 3.41
N VAL A 46 -3.54 -20.60 2.42
CA VAL A 46 -4.90 -20.08 2.58
C VAL A 46 -5.85 -20.94 1.77
N ASN A 47 -6.79 -21.65 2.41
CA ASN A 47 -7.76 -22.52 1.72
C ASN A 47 -7.12 -23.46 0.68
N ASN A 48 -6.03 -24.13 1.05
CA ASN A 48 -5.20 -25.00 0.21
C ASN A 48 -4.40 -24.32 -0.92
N ASP A 49 -4.47 -22.99 -1.05
CA ASP A 49 -3.59 -22.23 -1.94
C ASP A 49 -2.32 -21.77 -1.22
N THR A 50 -1.18 -22.00 -1.84
CA THR A 50 0.13 -21.55 -1.34
C THR A 50 0.40 -20.09 -1.71
N VAL A 51 0.83 -19.31 -0.73
CA VAL A 51 1.44 -17.99 -0.93
C VAL A 51 2.95 -18.15 -0.93
N THR A 52 3.58 -17.67 -2.00
CA THR A 52 5.04 -17.73 -2.18
C THR A 52 5.75 -16.44 -1.77
N LEU A 53 7.05 -16.53 -1.50
CA LEU A 53 7.88 -15.37 -1.16
C LEU A 53 7.87 -14.32 -2.28
N LYS A 54 7.88 -14.74 -3.55
CA LYS A 54 7.81 -13.83 -4.71
C LYS A 54 6.52 -13.00 -4.75
N GLU A 55 5.39 -13.62 -4.46
CA GLU A 55 4.10 -12.93 -4.43
C GLU A 55 4.04 -11.90 -3.30
N TYR A 56 4.56 -12.27 -2.14
CA TYR A 56 4.67 -11.38 -1.00
C TYR A 56 5.63 -10.21 -1.25
N ASN A 57 6.79 -10.46 -1.84
CA ASN A 57 7.73 -9.40 -2.20
C ASN A 57 7.13 -8.44 -3.24
N ARG A 58 6.32 -8.95 -4.19
CA ARG A 58 5.55 -8.09 -5.10
C ARG A 58 4.54 -7.22 -4.32
N ALA A 59 3.82 -7.78 -3.36
CA ALA A 59 2.88 -7.03 -2.53
C ALA A 59 3.59 -5.97 -1.66
N LEU A 60 4.75 -6.30 -1.10
CA LEU A 60 5.61 -5.35 -0.38
C LEU A 60 6.04 -4.18 -1.27
N ASN A 61 6.58 -4.47 -2.46
CA ASN A 61 7.11 -3.47 -3.39
C ASN A 61 6.01 -2.60 -4.03
N ASN A 62 4.77 -3.09 -4.07
CA ASN A 62 3.64 -2.35 -4.62
C ASN A 62 2.95 -1.45 -3.56
N ASN A 63 3.44 -1.42 -2.32
CA ASN A 63 3.02 -0.40 -1.36
C ASN A 63 3.60 0.96 -1.78
N GLY A 64 2.72 1.94 -1.99
CA GLY A 64 3.11 3.27 -2.49
C GLY A 64 4.27 3.89 -1.71
N TRP A 65 5.06 4.72 -2.41
CA TRP A 65 6.30 5.36 -1.93
C TRP A 65 6.21 6.00 -0.54
N HIS A 66 5.04 6.51 -0.14
CA HIS A 66 4.76 7.07 1.19
C HIS A 66 4.88 6.07 2.36
N ARG A 67 4.96 4.77 2.11
CA ARG A 67 5.14 3.73 3.15
C ARG A 67 6.56 3.18 3.21
N GLN A 68 7.49 3.71 2.43
CA GLN A 68 8.86 3.20 2.34
C GLN A 68 9.65 3.35 3.66
N GLU A 69 9.38 4.39 4.44
CA GLU A 69 10.07 4.66 5.71
C GLU A 69 9.88 3.56 6.78
N ASN A 70 8.89 2.68 6.61
CA ASN A 70 8.59 1.60 7.56
C ASN A 70 8.80 0.19 6.97
N LEU A 71 9.31 0.06 5.74
CA LEU A 71 9.42 -1.22 5.02
C LEU A 71 10.20 -2.28 5.79
N ASP A 72 11.19 -1.88 6.60
CA ASP A 72 12.05 -2.81 7.33
C ASP A 72 11.56 -3.18 8.73
N THR A 73 10.46 -2.60 9.19
CA THR A 73 9.90 -3.01 10.47
C THR A 73 9.19 -4.36 10.32
N MET A 74 9.48 -5.29 11.25
CA MET A 74 8.82 -6.59 11.30
C MET A 74 7.28 -6.45 11.38
N ASN A 75 6.79 -5.40 12.03
CA ASN A 75 5.36 -5.13 12.14
C ASN A 75 4.75 -4.74 10.79
N PHE A 76 5.40 -3.89 10.01
CA PHE A 76 4.93 -3.55 8.66
C PHE A 76 4.89 -4.77 7.74
N LYS A 77 5.95 -5.58 7.76
CA LYS A 77 6.03 -6.84 7.01
C LYS A 77 4.85 -7.77 7.36
N LYS A 78 4.53 -7.92 8.65
CA LYS A 78 3.38 -8.71 9.11
C LYS A 78 2.04 -8.14 8.66
N GLU A 79 1.84 -6.83 8.72
CA GLU A 79 0.59 -6.20 8.26
C GLU A 79 0.41 -6.37 6.75
N VAL A 80 1.46 -6.18 5.95
CA VAL A 80 1.39 -6.41 4.50
C VAL A 80 1.06 -7.86 4.18
N LEU A 81 1.66 -8.82 4.91
CA LEU A 81 1.34 -10.24 4.75
C LEU A 81 -0.12 -10.50 5.09
N LYS A 82 -0.60 -9.97 6.21
CA LYS A 82 -2.01 -10.12 6.65
C LYS A 82 -2.99 -9.55 5.62
N ASP A 83 -2.75 -8.34 5.13
CA ASP A 83 -3.58 -7.72 4.09
C ASP A 83 -3.59 -8.55 2.81
N HIS A 84 -2.42 -9.08 2.42
CA HIS A 84 -2.30 -9.96 1.25
C HIS A 84 -3.10 -11.26 1.42
N LEU A 85 -3.04 -11.88 2.61
CA LEU A 85 -3.80 -13.10 2.93
C LEU A 85 -5.30 -12.83 2.92
N VAL A 86 -5.75 -11.69 3.46
CA VAL A 86 -7.16 -11.28 3.44
C VAL A 86 -7.64 -11.07 2.02
N TYR A 87 -6.88 -10.36 1.18
CA TYR A 87 -7.23 -10.14 -0.22
C TYR A 87 -7.33 -11.46 -0.98
N ARG A 88 -6.41 -12.40 -0.73
CA ARG A 88 -6.43 -13.72 -1.36
C ARG A 88 -7.64 -14.54 -0.93
N ALA A 89 -7.95 -14.57 0.37
CA ALA A 89 -9.14 -15.23 0.88
C ALA A 89 -10.43 -14.65 0.28
N ALA A 90 -10.49 -13.31 0.14
CA ALA A 90 -11.62 -12.64 -0.49
C ALA A 90 -11.75 -13.00 -1.98
N LYS A 91 -10.62 -13.06 -2.72
CA LYS A 91 -10.61 -13.47 -4.13
C LYS A 91 -11.10 -14.91 -4.32
N ILE A 92 -10.67 -15.84 -3.47
CA ILE A 92 -11.14 -17.23 -3.51
C ILE A 92 -12.65 -17.27 -3.27
N LYS A 93 -13.13 -16.59 -2.23
CA LYS A 93 -14.56 -16.50 -1.91
C LYS A 93 -15.38 -15.78 -2.98
N ALA A 94 -14.80 -14.87 -3.75
CA ALA A 94 -15.53 -14.18 -4.82
C ALA A 94 -16.07 -15.14 -5.88
N HIS A 95 -15.48 -16.33 -6.05
CA HIS A 95 -16.05 -17.37 -6.92
C HIS A 95 -17.39 -17.93 -6.40
N ASP A 96 -17.62 -17.92 -5.09
CA ASP A 96 -18.87 -18.38 -4.47
C ASP A 96 -19.99 -17.32 -4.55
N TYR A 97 -19.63 -16.08 -4.86
CA TYR A 97 -20.55 -14.94 -4.97
C TYR A 97 -20.40 -14.30 -6.34
N PRO A 98 -21.07 -14.83 -7.39
CA PRO A 98 -20.97 -14.26 -8.72
C PRO A 98 -21.40 -12.79 -8.68
N LEU A 99 -20.45 -11.89 -8.91
CA LEU A 99 -20.70 -10.46 -9.04
C LEU A 99 -21.21 -10.21 -10.44
N GLU A 100 -22.37 -9.57 -10.56
CA GLU A 100 -22.88 -9.10 -11.84
C GLU A 100 -22.00 -7.95 -12.32
N ILE A 101 -21.37 -8.13 -13.49
CA ILE A 101 -20.58 -7.09 -14.14
C ILE A 101 -21.54 -6.31 -15.02
N ASP A 102 -21.95 -5.13 -14.54
CA ASP A 102 -22.74 -4.21 -15.33
C ASP A 102 -21.86 -3.37 -16.28
N GLU A 103 -22.51 -2.56 -17.11
CA GLU A 103 -21.83 -1.70 -18.09
C GLU A 103 -20.88 -0.68 -17.43
N ASP A 104 -21.16 -0.20 -16.22
CA ASP A 104 -20.29 0.75 -15.49
C ASP A 104 -19.01 0.05 -15.02
N ILE A 105 -19.12 -1.14 -14.45
CA ILE A 105 -17.95 -1.94 -14.04
C ILE A 105 -17.12 -2.31 -15.28
N GLN A 106 -17.77 -2.71 -16.38
CA GLN A 106 -17.06 -3.04 -17.62
C GLN A 106 -16.30 -1.82 -18.17
N ALA A 107 -16.92 -0.65 -18.23
CA ALA A 107 -16.26 0.58 -18.67
C ALA A 107 -15.04 0.93 -17.80
N ARG A 108 -15.15 0.77 -16.49
CA ARG A 108 -14.04 1.02 -15.55
C ARG A 108 -12.89 0.02 -15.73
N LEU A 109 -13.18 -1.24 -16.02
CA LEU A 109 -12.16 -2.25 -16.33
C LEU A 109 -11.43 -1.90 -17.63
N ASP A 110 -12.16 -1.50 -18.66
CA ASP A 110 -11.59 -1.12 -19.95
C ASP A 110 -10.72 0.14 -19.83
N ASP A 111 -11.18 1.15 -19.10
CA ASP A 111 -10.40 2.35 -18.81
C ASP A 111 -9.10 2.04 -18.06
N HIS A 112 -9.17 1.13 -17.09
CA HIS A 112 -8.00 0.70 -16.33
C HIS A 112 -7.00 -0.06 -17.22
N LEU A 113 -7.49 -0.97 -18.05
CA LEU A 113 -6.67 -1.72 -19.00
C LEU A 113 -5.99 -0.78 -20.01
N HIS A 114 -6.74 0.14 -20.62
CA HIS A 114 -6.19 1.12 -21.55
C HIS A 114 -5.17 2.04 -20.87
N GLY A 115 -5.42 2.45 -19.62
CA GLY A 115 -4.46 3.19 -18.81
C GLY A 115 -3.14 2.45 -18.63
N LEU A 116 -3.21 1.17 -18.25
CA LEU A 116 -2.04 0.31 -18.08
C LEU A 116 -1.26 0.13 -19.39
N LEU A 117 -1.96 -0.15 -20.49
CA LEU A 117 -1.34 -0.32 -21.80
C LEU A 117 -0.64 0.95 -22.29
N ARG A 118 -1.27 2.13 -22.10
CA ARG A 118 -0.63 3.42 -22.42
C ARG A 118 0.64 3.63 -21.61
N LYS A 119 0.61 3.37 -20.30
CA LYS A 119 1.77 3.52 -19.43
C LYS A 119 2.91 2.61 -19.88
N MET A 120 2.64 1.32 -20.09
CA MET A 120 3.64 0.36 -20.55
C MET A 120 4.22 0.74 -21.91
N LEU A 121 3.40 1.27 -22.82
CA LEU A 121 3.85 1.73 -24.12
C LEU A 121 4.77 2.96 -23.99
N PHE A 122 4.40 3.92 -23.14
CA PHE A 122 5.20 5.12 -22.87
C PHE A 122 6.55 4.76 -22.26
N GLU A 123 6.56 3.93 -21.21
CA GLU A 123 7.79 3.45 -20.56
C GLU A 123 8.71 2.76 -21.60
N LYS A 124 8.14 1.90 -22.44
CA LYS A 124 8.90 1.12 -23.44
C LYS A 124 9.38 1.94 -24.63
N LYS A 125 8.68 3.00 -25.03
CA LYS A 125 8.96 3.72 -26.29
C LYS A 125 9.58 5.08 -26.08
N VAL A 126 9.37 5.69 -24.92
CA VAL A 126 9.81 7.04 -24.61
C VAL A 126 10.83 6.96 -23.49
N GLU A 127 10.40 6.54 -22.30
CA GLU A 127 11.25 6.62 -21.10
C GLU A 127 12.52 5.78 -21.21
N SER A 128 12.44 4.56 -21.74
CA SER A 128 13.61 3.69 -21.92
C SER A 128 14.62 4.18 -22.96
N HIS A 129 14.32 5.26 -23.68
CA HIS A 129 15.19 5.85 -24.71
C HIS A 129 15.67 7.26 -24.31
N ILE A 130 15.25 7.77 -23.15
CA ILE A 130 15.73 9.03 -22.60
C ILE A 130 16.93 8.72 -21.72
N GLU A 131 18.10 9.19 -22.12
CA GLU A 131 19.30 9.23 -21.29
C GLU A 131 19.47 10.68 -20.83
N VAL A 132 19.48 10.90 -19.51
CA VAL A 132 19.80 12.20 -18.90
C VAL A 132 21.23 12.12 -18.41
N THR A 133 22.09 13.03 -18.84
CA THR A 133 23.50 13.02 -18.41
C THR A 133 23.72 13.83 -17.14
N ASP A 134 24.83 13.56 -16.44
CA ASP A 134 25.19 14.29 -15.22
C ASP A 134 25.38 15.78 -15.51
N GLU A 135 25.92 16.13 -16.69
CA GLU A 135 26.09 17.53 -17.12
C GLU A 135 24.74 18.24 -17.32
N GLU A 136 23.74 17.57 -17.89
CA GLU A 136 22.40 18.14 -18.06
C GLU A 136 21.72 18.40 -16.70
N VAL A 137 21.94 17.50 -15.74
CA VAL A 137 21.44 17.67 -14.36
C VAL A 137 22.12 18.86 -13.69
N GLU A 138 23.44 18.96 -13.80
CA GLU A 138 24.21 20.07 -13.22
C GLU A 138 23.84 21.41 -13.84
N GLU A 139 23.68 21.46 -15.16
CA GLU A 139 23.22 22.65 -15.88
C GLU A 139 21.82 23.07 -15.44
N TYR A 140 20.87 22.13 -15.37
CA TYR A 140 19.52 22.41 -14.91
C TYR A 140 19.50 22.91 -13.45
N TYR A 141 20.29 22.31 -12.57
CA TYR A 141 20.41 22.73 -11.17
C TYR A 141 20.93 24.17 -11.06
N ASN A 142 22.02 24.47 -11.75
CA ASN A 142 22.65 25.79 -11.73
C ASN A 142 21.72 26.89 -12.30
N GLN A 143 20.97 26.58 -13.37
CA GLN A 143 19.99 27.51 -13.94
C GLN A 143 18.76 27.73 -13.04
N ASN A 144 18.46 26.81 -12.13
CA ASN A 144 17.27 26.84 -11.29
C ASN A 144 17.57 26.94 -9.78
N LEU A 145 18.80 27.30 -9.38
CA LEU A 145 19.24 27.46 -7.98
C LEU A 145 18.23 28.22 -7.11
N GLY A 146 17.61 29.26 -7.67
CA GLY A 146 16.61 30.08 -6.99
C GLY A 146 15.28 29.37 -6.66
N ARG A 147 15.05 28.15 -7.16
CA ARG A 147 13.85 27.34 -6.86
C ARG A 147 14.09 26.29 -5.79
N PHE A 148 15.36 25.98 -5.51
CA PHE A 148 15.74 24.91 -4.58
C PHE A 148 16.03 25.42 -3.16
N TYR A 149 15.97 26.74 -2.91
CA TYR A 149 16.03 27.26 -1.55
C TYR A 149 14.63 27.33 -0.93
N ARG A 150 14.51 26.90 0.32
CA ARG A 150 13.33 27.17 1.14
C ARG A 150 13.50 28.54 1.79
N ALA A 151 12.61 29.48 1.48
CA ALA A 151 12.64 30.78 2.15
C ALA A 151 12.51 30.59 3.67
N LEU A 152 13.25 31.40 4.44
CA LEU A 152 13.16 31.39 5.90
C LEU A 152 11.70 31.71 6.30
N GLN A 153 10.99 30.71 6.82
CA GLN A 153 9.67 30.92 7.38
C GLN A 153 9.85 31.39 8.82
N ALA A 154 9.53 32.66 9.07
CA ALA A 154 9.49 33.21 10.42
C ALA A 154 8.03 33.29 10.87
N GLU A 155 7.73 32.73 12.04
CA GLU A 155 6.47 32.96 12.74
C GLU A 155 6.61 34.28 13.50
N LEU A 156 5.86 35.30 13.07
CA LEU A 156 5.88 36.63 13.67
C LEU A 156 4.60 36.85 14.48
N GLU A 157 4.74 36.97 15.80
CA GLU A 157 3.71 37.53 16.66
C GLU A 157 3.92 39.05 16.78
N GLN A 158 3.00 39.84 16.25
CA GLN A 158 3.06 41.30 16.28
C GLN A 158 1.95 41.86 17.16
N ILE A 159 2.34 42.56 18.21
CA ILE A 159 1.42 43.32 19.07
C ILE A 159 1.63 44.80 18.77
N TYR A 160 0.61 45.44 18.23
CA TYR A 160 0.55 46.88 18.06
C TYR A 160 -0.15 47.51 19.27
N PHE A 161 0.48 48.51 19.89
CA PHE A 161 -0.17 49.36 20.87
C PHE A 161 0.09 50.83 20.53
N THR A 162 -0.95 51.64 20.73
CA THR A 162 -0.86 53.09 20.62
C THR A 162 -0.56 53.66 22.00
N THR A 163 0.54 54.36 22.15
CA THR A 163 0.85 55.13 23.35
C THR A 163 0.30 56.55 23.20
N ASP A 164 -0.49 57.01 24.17
CA ASP A 164 -0.79 58.43 24.32
C ASP A 164 0.53 59.14 24.71
N PRO A 165 1.03 60.11 23.91
CA PRO A 165 2.25 60.85 24.22
C PRO A 165 2.27 61.49 25.62
N ARG A 166 1.08 61.74 26.20
CA ARG A 166 0.92 62.33 27.53
C ARG A 166 1.28 61.37 28.67
N LEU A 167 1.27 60.06 28.44
CA LEU A 167 1.60 59.04 29.45
C LEU A 167 3.12 58.79 29.58
N LEU A 168 3.92 59.19 28.60
CA LEU A 168 5.39 59.08 28.63
C LEU A 168 6.08 60.18 29.44
N MET A 169 5.35 61.24 29.82
CA MET A 169 5.90 62.41 30.50
C MET A 169 5.78 62.38 32.03
N ARG A 170 5.19 61.33 32.63
CA ARG A 170 5.10 61.22 34.09
C ARG A 170 6.31 60.45 34.64
N LYS A 171 7.49 61.07 34.63
CA LYS A 171 8.57 60.78 35.59
C LYS A 171 8.55 61.88 36.65
N GLY A 172 8.09 61.52 37.84
CA GLY A 172 8.19 62.29 39.08
C GLY A 172 8.39 61.30 40.21
#